data_AF-M5BSM5-F1
#
_entry.id   AF-M5BSM5-F1
#
_cell.length_a   1.000
_cell.length_b   1.000
_cell.length_c   1.000
_cell.angle_alpha   90.00
_cell.angle_beta   90.00
_cell.angle_gamma   90.00
#
_symmetry.space_group_name_H-M   'P 1'
#
loop_
_entity.id
_entity.type
_entity.pdbx_description
1 polymer ?
#
loop_
_entity_poly.entity_id
_entity_poly.type
_entity_poly.pdbx_seq_one_letter_code
_entity_poly.pdbx_strand_id
1 'polypeptide(L)' 'MGRKLAASGKTQESANLPFPEYATHGGAFPVWLQNAPSSPVAVIVVSGLPQRDDHMIIVETLREYIPRLSSY' A
#
# COMPACT_ATOMS: atom_id res chain seq x y z
N MET A 1 6.01 -5.68 1.62
CA MET A 1 6.01 -7.15 1.81
C MET A 1 4.71 -7.78 1.29
N GLY A 2 3.52 -7.33 1.72
CA GLY A 2 2.25 -7.75 1.11
C GLY A 2 2.11 -9.29 1.02
N ARG A 3 1.58 -9.80 -0.09
CA ARG A 3 1.53 -11.25 -0.32
C ARG A 3 2.89 -11.94 -0.55
N LYS A 4 4.02 -11.22 -0.64
CA LYS A 4 5.34 -11.85 -0.82
C LYS A 4 5.80 -12.61 0.43
N LEU A 5 5.44 -12.17 1.64
CA LEU A 5 5.76 -12.92 2.86
C LEU A 5 4.99 -14.24 2.89
N ALA A 6 3.68 -14.17 2.67
CA ALA A 6 2.84 -15.36 2.54
C ALA A 6 3.32 -16.31 1.43
N ALA A 7 3.68 -15.78 0.26
CA ALA A 7 4.19 -16.57 -0.87
C ALA A 7 5.58 -17.19 -0.63
N SER A 8 6.39 -16.62 0.27
CA SER A 8 7.71 -17.14 0.63
C SER A 8 7.69 -18.06 1.86
N GLY A 9 6.52 -18.34 2.43
CA GLY A 9 6.37 -19.16 3.64
C GLY A 9 6.95 -18.53 4.90
N LYS A 10 7.33 -17.25 4.86
CA LYS A 10 7.93 -16.52 5.97
C LYS A 10 6.84 -15.83 6.79
N THR A 11 6.95 -15.91 8.11
CA THR A 11 6.07 -15.16 9.00
C THR A 11 6.55 -13.73 9.18
N GLN A 12 5.68 -12.87 9.67
CA GLN A 12 5.96 -11.47 9.94
C GLN A 12 7.09 -11.30 11.00
N GLU A 13 7.11 -12.16 12.02
CA GLU A 13 8.13 -12.19 13.07
C GLU A 13 9.50 -12.59 12.50
N SER A 14 9.54 -13.57 11.59
CA SER A 14 10.77 -14.00 10.91
C SER A 14 11.40 -12.91 10.03
N ALA A 15 10.63 -11.86 9.72
CA ALA A 15 11.07 -10.68 8.97
C ALA A 15 11.39 -9.47 9.88
N ASN A 16 11.43 -9.66 11.21
CA ASN A 16 11.69 -8.63 12.21
C ASN A 16 10.65 -7.48 12.18
N LEU A 17 9.39 -7.82 11.94
CA LEU A 17 8.26 -6.90 11.88
C LEU A 17 7.24 -7.27 12.96
N PRO A 18 7.48 -7.02 14.26
CA PRO A 18 6.57 -7.45 15.32
C PRO A 18 5.15 -6.87 15.18
N PHE A 19 4.14 -7.64 15.58
CA PHE A 19 2.77 -7.16 15.78
C PHE A 19 2.61 -6.71 17.25
N PRO A 20 1.88 -5.62 17.55
CA PRO A 20 1.03 -4.83 16.65
C PRO A 20 1.72 -3.68 15.91
N GLU A 21 3.02 -3.47 16.11
CA GLU A 21 3.74 -2.30 15.57
C GLU A 21 3.78 -2.27 14.05
N TYR A 22 3.79 -3.44 13.41
CA TYR A 22 3.77 -3.58 11.96
C TYR A 22 2.58 -4.42 11.50
N ALA A 23 2.02 -4.06 10.35
CA ALA A 23 1.07 -4.89 9.62
C ALA A 23 1.69 -5.27 8.28
N THR A 24 1.79 -6.57 8.02
CA THR A 24 2.24 -7.08 6.71
C THR A 24 1.09 -7.29 5.72
N HIS A 25 -0.13 -7.01 6.17
CA HIS A 25 -1.41 -7.09 5.44
C HIS A 25 -2.09 -5.72 5.31
N GLY A 26 -3.10 -5.61 4.45
CA GLY A 26 -3.77 -4.36 4.10
C GLY A 26 -3.23 -3.70 2.82
N GLY A 27 -3.95 -2.68 2.35
CA GLY A 27 -3.65 -1.91 1.14
C GLY A 27 -2.90 -0.63 1.46
N ALA A 28 -1.60 -0.69 1.73
CA ALA A 28 -0.78 0.53 1.83
C ALA A 28 -0.24 0.91 0.44
N PHE A 29 -0.38 2.17 0.04
CA PHE A 29 0.06 2.68 -1.26
C PHE A 29 0.89 3.97 -1.08
N PRO A 30 2.19 3.97 -1.41
CA PRO A 30 3.05 5.14 -1.25
C PRO A 30 2.75 6.19 -2.33
N VAL A 31 2.74 7.46 -1.94
CA VAL A 31 2.54 8.62 -2.82
C VAL A 31 3.88 9.32 -3.02
N TRP A 32 4.29 9.44 -4.27
CA TRP A 32 5.55 10.05 -4.68
C TRP A 32 5.31 11.34 -5.46
N LEU A 33 6.18 12.32 -5.28
CA LEU A 33 6.24 13.49 -6.14
C LEU A 33 7.15 13.18 -7.34
N GLN A 34 6.67 13.45 -8.55
CA GLN A 34 7.48 13.23 -9.77
C GLN A 34 8.78 14.05 -9.76
N ASN A 35 8.77 15.22 -9.15
CA ASN A 35 9.92 16.13 -9.05
C ASN A 35 10.75 15.97 -7.76
N ALA A 36 10.39 15.05 -6.87
CA ALA A 36 11.14 14.79 -5.63
C ALA A 36 11.14 13.27 -5.30
N PRO A 37 11.93 12.46 -6.03
CA PRO A 37 11.85 11.00 -5.94
C PRO A 37 12.64 10.38 -4.78
N SER A 38 13.21 11.18 -3.86
CA SER A 38 14.08 10.67 -2.79
C SER A 38 13.32 9.81 -1.76
N SER A 39 12.03 10.10 -1.55
CA SER A 39 11.16 9.37 -0.63
C SER A 39 9.68 9.60 -0.96
N PRO A 40 8.78 8.68 -0.57
CA PRO A 40 7.36 8.99 -0.54
C PRO A 40 7.09 10.20 0.36
N VAL A 41 6.13 11.04 -0.03
CA VAL A 41 5.68 12.18 0.79
C VAL A 41 4.45 11.86 1.63
N ALA A 42 3.72 10.80 1.26
CA ALA A 42 2.56 10.31 1.96
C ALA A 42 2.33 8.82 1.69
N VAL A 43 1.41 8.22 2.45
CA VAL A 43 0.93 6.84 2.26
C VAL A 43 -0.58 6.84 2.40
N ILE A 44 -1.28 6.20 1.46
CA ILE A 44 -2.70 5.90 1.55
C ILE A 44 -2.85 4.51 2.17
N VAL A 45 -3.72 4.36 3.16
CA VAL A 45 -3.97 3.08 3.83
C VAL A 45 -5.47 2.79 3.85
N VAL A 46 -5.84 1.60 3.37
CA VAL A 46 -7.18 1.02 3.53
C VAL A 46 -7.03 -0.30 4.28
N SER A 47 -7.93 -0.54 5.23
CA SER A 47 -7.92 -1.71 6.10
C SER A 47 -9.36 -2.11 6.46
N GLY A 48 -9.63 -3.41 6.47
CA GLY A 48 -10.90 -3.99 6.94
C GLY A 48 -11.49 -5.03 6.00
N LEU A 49 -10.98 -5.15 4.77
CA LEU A 49 -11.39 -6.16 3.79
C LEU A 49 -10.30 -7.21 3.60
N PRO A 50 -10.53 -8.27 2.79
CA PRO A 50 -9.44 -9.10 2.31
C PRO A 50 -8.34 -8.22 1.69
N GLN A 51 -7.08 -8.51 1.98
CA GLN A 51 -5.93 -7.67 1.59
C GLN A 51 -5.93 -7.22 0.12
N ARG A 52 -6.38 -8.09 -0.79
CA ARG A 52 -6.48 -7.75 -2.21
C ARG A 52 -7.49 -6.62 -2.44
N ASP A 53 -8.62 -6.66 -1.77
CA ASP A 53 -9.73 -5.74 -1.96
C ASP A 53 -9.39 -4.37 -1.34
N ASP A 54 -8.76 -4.36 -0.16
CA ASP A 54 -8.18 -3.13 0.41
C ASP A 54 -7.23 -2.43 -0.58
N HIS A 55 -6.36 -3.20 -1.26
CA HIS A 55 -5.46 -2.65 -2.27
C HIS A 55 -6.19 -2.19 -3.55
N MET A 56 -7.20 -2.96 -4.00
CA MET A 56 -7.94 -2.64 -5.22
C MET A 56 -8.73 -1.34 -5.08
N ILE A 57 -9.34 -1.07 -3.93
CA ILE A 57 -10.04 0.20 -3.66
C ILE A 57 -9.13 1.39 -3.97
N ILE A 58 -7.88 1.35 -3.51
CA ILE A 58 -6.93 2.44 -3.74
C ILE A 58 -6.57 2.55 -5.22
N VAL A 59 -6.20 1.44 -5.84
CA VAL A 59 -5.76 1.43 -7.25
C VAL A 59 -6.87 1.90 -8.19
N GLU A 60 -8.10 1.45 -7.98
CA GLU A 60 -9.25 1.83 -8.79
C GLU A 60 -9.61 3.30 -8.61
N THR A 61 -9.65 3.77 -7.35
CA THR A 61 -9.91 5.19 -7.05
C THR A 61 -8.87 6.09 -7.69
N LEU A 62 -7.58 5.76 -7.57
CA LEU A 62 -6.50 6.56 -8.18
C LEU A 62 -6.58 6.55 -9.71
N ARG A 63 -6.90 5.41 -10.33
CA ARG A 63 -7.06 5.29 -11.78
C ARG A 63 -8.20 6.18 -12.30
N GLU A 64 -9.30 6.28 -11.55
CA GLU A 64 -10.43 7.13 -11.93
C GLU A 64 -10.16 8.62 -11.66
N TYR A 65 -9.55 8.93 -10.51
CA TYR A 65 -9.47 10.30 -10.00
C TYR A 65 -8.31 11.11 -10.58
N ILE A 66 -7.13 10.49 -10.76
CA ILE A 66 -5.93 11.21 -11.23
C ILE A 66 -6.15 11.89 -12.60
N PRO A 67 -6.74 11.23 -13.62
CA PRO A 67 -6.98 11.89 -14.91
C PRO A 67 -7.87 13.13 -14.81
N ARG A 68 -8.81 13.16 -13.86
CA ARG A 68 -9.70 14.32 -13.64
C ARG A 68 -8.96 15.52 -13.05
N LEU A 69 -7.87 15.30 -12.32
CA LEU A 69 -7.05 16.36 -11.75
C LEU A 69 -6.21 17.10 -12.80
N SER A 70 -5.82 16.43 -13.89
CA SER A 70 -5.06 17.04 -14.99
C SER A 70 -5.92 17.91 -15.92
N SER A 71 -7.23 18.01 -15.65
CA SER A 71 -8.18 18.81 -16.44
C SER A 71 -8.39 20.23 -15.88
N TYR A 72 -7.67 20.58 -14.82
CA TYR A 72 -7.57 21.93 -14.24
C TYR A 72 -6.17 22.49 -14.49
#